data_AF-A0A2V9MD36-F1
#
_entry.id   AF-A0A2V9MD36-F1
#
_cell.length_a   1.000
_cell.length_b   1.000
_cell.length_c   1.000
_cell.angle_alpha   90.00
_cell.angle_beta   90.00
_cell.angle_gamma   90.00
#
_symmetry.space_group_name_H-M   'P 1'
#
loop_
_entity.id
_entity.type
_entity.pdbx_description
1 polymer ?
#
loop_
_entity_poly.entity_id
_entity_poly.type
_entity_poly.pdbx_seq_one_letter_code
_entity_poly.pdbx_strand_id
1 'polypeptide(L)'
;MTLRPSVLPRIYFAWLCLSTWLYAADWLTFGHDPQRSGWAVEEKVLTVQNVSGLELKWKIQVKNEPKALTALTAPVIASEVTTPQGIKTLVYVAGSSNSFYALDAENGNIVWSRTLETYATASKESDWLCPQGINATPVIDKSMAIVYLIAVDGRLYGLDLGTGKNRCGPIQFVPPFSKNWSLNLVDGIIYTSLSQGCGGGQS
;
A
#
# COMPACT_ATOMS: atom_id res chain seq x y z
N MET A 1 75.71 -8.47 26.28
CA MET A 1 74.90 -9.45 25.54
C MET A 1 73.46 -9.25 26.02
N THR A 2 72.70 -8.40 25.32
CA THR A 2 71.35 -7.95 25.71
C THR A 2 70.33 -8.59 24.78
N LEU A 3 69.45 -9.43 25.33
CA LEU A 3 68.40 -10.14 24.60
C LEU A 3 67.23 -9.20 24.29
N ARG A 4 66.80 -9.15 23.03
CA ARG A 4 65.59 -8.43 22.57
C ARG A 4 64.34 -9.30 22.80
N PRO A 5 63.21 -8.75 23.26
CA PRO A 5 61.96 -9.49 23.37
C PRO A 5 61.25 -9.62 22.00
N SER A 6 60.73 -10.82 21.76
CA SER A 6 59.93 -11.20 20.59
C SER A 6 58.48 -10.71 20.71
N VAL A 7 58.00 -9.99 19.69
CA VAL A 7 56.60 -9.53 19.59
C VAL A 7 55.81 -10.57 18.79
N LEU A 8 54.80 -11.20 19.41
CA LEU A 8 53.84 -12.08 18.74
C LEU A 8 52.73 -11.25 18.06
N PRO A 9 52.30 -11.59 16.83
CA PRO A 9 51.26 -10.84 16.14
C PRO A 9 49.87 -11.24 16.68
N ARG A 10 49.08 -10.24 17.10
CA ARG A 10 47.65 -10.41 17.39
C ARG A 10 46.88 -10.54 16.08
N ILE A 11 46.27 -11.70 15.84
CA ILE A 11 45.34 -11.93 14.74
C ILE A 11 43.95 -11.47 15.21
N TYR A 12 43.40 -10.44 14.56
CA TYR A 12 42.02 -10.00 14.77
C TYR A 12 41.10 -10.76 13.80
N PHE A 13 40.21 -11.59 14.33
CA PHE A 13 39.12 -12.19 13.56
C PHE A 13 38.04 -11.12 13.33
N ALA A 14 37.94 -10.62 12.10
CA ALA A 14 36.81 -9.80 11.69
C ALA A 14 35.59 -10.69 11.45
N TRP A 15 34.59 -10.60 12.32
CA TRP A 15 33.28 -11.21 12.11
C TRP A 15 32.56 -10.44 11.01
N LEU A 16 32.52 -11.01 9.80
CA LEU A 16 31.65 -10.56 8.72
C LEU A 16 30.21 -10.91 9.09
N CYS A 17 29.45 -9.92 9.57
CA CYS A 17 27.99 -10.00 9.59
C CYS A 17 27.50 -10.12 8.14
N LEU A 18 27.16 -11.34 7.73
CA LEU A 18 26.38 -11.58 6.52
C LEU A 18 25.00 -10.99 6.75
N SER A 19 24.78 -9.77 6.27
CA SER A 19 23.45 -9.18 6.16
C SER A 19 22.65 -10.02 5.17
N THR A 20 21.71 -10.82 5.70
CA THR A 20 20.67 -11.41 4.88
C THR A 20 19.81 -10.27 4.36
N TRP A 21 19.94 -9.99 3.07
CA TRP A 21 19.03 -9.10 2.38
C TRP A 21 17.64 -9.73 2.44
N LEU A 22 16.77 -9.22 3.31
CA LEU A 22 15.34 -9.46 3.23
C LEU A 22 14.86 -8.78 1.95
N TYR A 23 14.68 -9.57 0.88
CA TYR A 23 14.00 -9.11 -0.31
C TYR A 23 12.54 -8.84 0.06
N ALA A 24 12.21 -7.57 0.30
CA ALA A 24 10.84 -7.15 0.48
C ALA A 24 10.15 -7.15 -0.88
N ALA A 25 9.21 -8.09 -1.06
CA ALA A 25 8.43 -8.21 -2.28
C ALA A 25 7.36 -7.11 -2.35
N ASP A 26 7.23 -6.52 -3.53
CA ASP A 26 6.17 -5.56 -3.81
C ASP A 26 4.83 -6.27 -4.06
N TRP A 27 3.74 -5.57 -3.74
CA TRP A 27 2.38 -5.96 -4.12
C TRP A 27 1.65 -4.73 -4.60
N LEU A 28 1.93 -4.32 -5.84
CA LEU A 28 1.65 -2.96 -6.32
C LEU A 28 0.18 -2.72 -6.68
N THR A 29 -0.62 -3.77 -6.86
CA THR A 29 -2.01 -3.68 -7.30
C THR A 29 -2.88 -4.76 -6.66
N PHE A 30 -4.20 -4.60 -6.79
CA PHE A 30 -5.13 -5.65 -6.41
C PHE A 30 -4.88 -6.92 -7.21
N GLY A 31 -4.57 -8.02 -6.52
CA GLY A 31 -4.26 -9.30 -7.17
C GLY A 31 -2.81 -9.45 -7.65
N HIS A 32 -1.86 -8.71 -7.07
CA HIS A 32 -0.41 -8.79 -7.30
C HIS A 32 0.07 -8.12 -8.60
N ASP A 33 -0.47 -8.53 -9.74
CA ASP A 33 -0.07 -8.09 -11.08
C ASP A 33 -1.27 -7.62 -11.91
N PRO A 34 -1.07 -7.01 -13.10
CA PRO A 34 -2.19 -6.52 -13.91
C PRO A 34 -3.17 -7.60 -14.41
N GLN A 35 -2.76 -8.88 -14.46
CA GLN A 35 -3.64 -10.02 -14.75
C GLN A 35 -4.36 -10.53 -13.49
N ARG A 36 -4.02 -9.99 -12.32
CA ARG A 36 -4.59 -10.29 -11.01
C ARG A 36 -4.41 -11.76 -10.62
N SER A 37 -3.23 -12.33 -10.85
CA SER A 37 -2.98 -13.75 -10.57
C SER A 37 -3.16 -14.11 -9.09
N GLY A 38 -2.98 -13.15 -8.18
CA GLY A 38 -2.97 -13.38 -6.74
C GLY A 38 -1.77 -14.21 -6.28
N TRP A 39 -0.74 -14.35 -7.10
CA TRP A 39 0.41 -15.20 -6.81
C TRP A 39 1.64 -14.39 -6.37
N ALA A 40 2.05 -14.57 -5.11
CA ALA A 40 3.33 -14.05 -4.61
C ALA A 40 4.51 -14.90 -5.15
N VAL A 41 4.88 -14.74 -6.42
CA VAL A 41 5.94 -15.57 -7.03
C VAL A 41 7.31 -15.38 -6.36
N GLU A 42 7.49 -14.27 -5.65
CA GLU A 42 8.76 -13.91 -5.01
C GLU A 42 8.92 -14.44 -3.58
N GLU A 43 7.87 -15.07 -3.03
CA GLU A 43 7.85 -15.62 -1.67
C GLU A 43 8.76 -16.83 -1.55
N LYS A 44 9.70 -16.77 -0.59
CA LYS A 44 10.71 -17.82 -0.33
C LYS A 44 10.89 -18.16 1.15
N VAL A 45 10.25 -17.40 2.04
CA VAL A 45 10.32 -17.52 3.48
C VAL A 45 9.26 -18.50 3.97
N LEU A 46 8.00 -18.33 3.56
CA LEU A 46 6.90 -19.21 3.93
C LEU A 46 6.83 -20.43 3.00
N THR A 47 6.76 -21.61 3.61
CA THR A 47 6.72 -22.90 2.92
C THR A 47 5.70 -23.82 3.60
N VAL A 48 5.27 -24.87 2.91
CA VAL A 48 4.35 -25.86 3.50
C VAL A 48 4.94 -26.55 4.75
N GLN A 49 6.27 -26.54 4.90
CA GLN A 49 6.98 -27.12 6.04
C GLN A 49 7.02 -26.21 7.26
N ASN A 50 6.95 -24.89 7.09
CA ASN A 50 7.11 -23.94 8.20
C ASN A 50 5.87 -23.07 8.48
N VAL A 51 4.84 -23.12 7.62
CA VAL A 51 3.62 -22.31 7.75
C VAL A 51 2.87 -22.57 9.08
N SER A 52 3.07 -23.74 9.70
CA SER A 52 2.54 -24.07 11.02
C SER A 52 3.08 -23.17 12.15
N GLY A 53 4.22 -22.51 11.93
CA GLY A 53 4.83 -21.57 12.87
C GLY A 53 4.43 -20.10 12.64
N LEU A 54 3.46 -19.82 11.77
CA LEU A 54 2.97 -18.46 11.57
C LEU A 54 2.41 -17.86 12.86
N GLU A 55 2.80 -16.61 13.13
CA GLU A 55 2.33 -15.84 14.26
C GLU A 55 1.92 -14.42 13.85
N LEU A 56 1.05 -13.80 14.64
CA LEU A 56 0.68 -12.40 14.45
C LEU A 56 1.84 -11.51 14.89
N LYS A 57 2.48 -10.82 13.93
CA LYS A 57 3.56 -9.87 14.23
C LYS A 57 3.04 -8.53 14.75
N TRP A 58 2.00 -7.99 14.15
CA TRP A 58 1.37 -6.75 14.60
C TRP A 58 -0.09 -6.68 14.14
N LYS A 59 -0.87 -5.83 14.82
CA LYS A 59 -2.23 -5.46 14.46
C LYS A 59 -2.45 -3.99 14.79
N ILE A 60 -3.11 -3.28 13.89
CA ILE A 60 -3.51 -1.89 14.09
C ILE A 60 -4.99 -1.70 13.78
N GLN A 61 -5.63 -0.79 14.50
CA GLN A 61 -6.95 -0.27 14.16
C GLN A 61 -6.80 1.17 13.67
N VAL A 62 -7.09 1.39 12.39
CA VAL A 62 -7.11 2.72 11.80
C VAL A 62 -8.51 3.32 11.89
N LYS A 63 -8.62 4.65 11.86
CA LYS A 63 -9.90 5.34 11.86
C LYS A 63 -10.63 5.08 10.54
N ASN A 64 -11.72 4.34 10.59
CA ASN A 64 -12.60 4.15 9.45
C ASN A 64 -14.02 3.91 9.93
N GLU A 65 -14.96 4.70 9.44
CA GLU A 65 -16.38 4.42 9.59
C GLU A 65 -16.83 3.56 8.39
N PRO A 66 -17.19 2.28 8.61
CA PRO A 66 -17.65 1.41 7.53
C PRO A 66 -18.86 2.01 6.80
N LYS A 67 -18.90 1.85 5.48
CA LYS A 67 -20.03 2.24 4.63
C LYS A 67 -20.72 1.00 4.11
N ALA A 68 -21.87 0.68 4.70
CA ALA A 68 -22.60 -0.57 4.45
C ALA A 68 -21.69 -1.80 4.58
N LEU A 69 -21.49 -2.57 3.50
CA LEU A 69 -20.63 -3.76 3.48
C LEU A 69 -19.16 -3.46 3.13
N THR A 70 -18.78 -2.19 3.05
CA THR A 70 -17.41 -1.74 2.73
C THR A 70 -16.73 -1.15 3.96
N ALA A 71 -15.46 -1.50 4.17
CA ALA A 71 -14.64 -0.98 5.26
C ALA A 71 -13.26 -0.58 4.73
N LEU A 72 -12.27 -1.46 4.82
CA LEU A 72 -10.93 -1.21 4.30
C LEU A 72 -10.74 -1.91 2.94
N THR A 73 -9.97 -1.31 2.04
CA THR A 73 -9.55 -1.97 0.79
C THR A 73 -8.55 -3.10 1.07
N ALA A 74 -8.35 -3.98 0.10
CA ALA A 74 -7.16 -4.85 0.13
C ALA A 74 -5.89 -3.97 0.19
N PRO A 75 -4.86 -4.37 0.95
CA PRO A 75 -3.61 -3.64 1.02
C PRO A 75 -2.81 -3.78 -0.28
N VAL A 76 -2.04 -2.75 -0.59
CA VAL A 76 -0.93 -2.80 -1.57
C VAL A 76 0.36 -2.42 -0.87
N ILE A 77 1.49 -2.95 -1.33
CA ILE A 77 2.77 -2.88 -0.64
C ILE A 77 3.84 -2.38 -1.59
N ALA A 78 4.64 -1.40 -1.16
CA ALA A 78 5.87 -1.01 -1.85
C ALA A 78 7.05 -1.06 -0.88
N SER A 79 8.09 -1.78 -1.27
CA SER A 79 9.39 -1.79 -0.61
C SER A 79 10.26 -0.61 -1.06
N GLU A 80 11.32 -0.35 -0.28
CA GLU A 80 12.34 0.66 -0.60
C GLU A 80 11.80 2.09 -0.79
N VAL A 81 10.71 2.43 -0.10
CA VAL A 81 10.12 3.75 -0.16
C VAL A 81 10.92 4.70 0.73
N THR A 82 11.43 5.79 0.14
CA THR A 82 12.08 6.86 0.90
C THR A 82 11.03 7.70 1.64
N THR A 83 11.11 7.76 2.97
CA THR A 83 10.25 8.58 3.82
C THR A 83 11.08 9.58 4.64
N PRO A 84 10.45 10.58 5.28
CA PRO A 84 11.15 11.45 6.25
C PRO A 84 11.77 10.69 7.44
N GLN A 85 11.34 9.45 7.70
CA GLN A 85 11.85 8.59 8.76
C GLN A 85 12.85 7.53 8.25
N GLY A 86 13.33 7.66 7.00
CA GLY A 86 14.26 6.73 6.36
C GLY A 86 13.59 5.86 5.30
N ILE A 87 14.33 4.87 4.79
CA ILE A 87 13.81 3.93 3.79
C ILE A 87 12.97 2.87 4.50
N LYS A 88 11.74 2.64 4.03
CA LYS A 88 10.78 1.70 4.62
C LYS A 88 10.07 0.86 3.55
N THR A 89 9.53 -0.29 3.98
CA THR A 89 8.47 -0.97 3.25
C THR A 89 7.13 -0.47 3.79
N LEU A 90 6.29 0.07 2.92
CA LEU A 90 5.01 0.65 3.29
C LEU A 90 3.84 -0.18 2.78
N VAL A 91 2.85 -0.37 3.65
CA VAL A 91 1.54 -0.98 3.36
C VAL A 91 0.50 0.12 3.24
N TYR A 92 -0.20 0.18 2.12
CA TYR A 92 -1.22 1.20 1.86
C TYR A 92 -2.62 0.62 1.91
N VAL A 93 -3.52 1.28 2.64
CA VAL A 93 -4.91 0.85 2.80
C VAL A 93 -5.82 2.08 2.76
N ALA A 94 -6.87 2.02 1.94
CA ALA A 94 -7.93 3.04 1.94
C ALA A 94 -9.13 2.58 2.78
N GLY A 95 -9.74 3.52 3.49
CA GLY A 95 -10.96 3.33 4.24
C GLY A 95 -12.17 3.91 3.51
N SER A 96 -13.30 3.21 3.63
CA SER A 96 -14.61 3.60 3.12
C SER A 96 -15.03 5.01 3.53
N SER A 97 -14.56 5.51 4.68
CA SER A 97 -14.81 6.88 5.14
C SER A 97 -13.86 7.94 4.55
N ASN A 98 -13.39 7.73 3.31
CA ASN A 98 -12.52 8.66 2.56
C ASN A 98 -11.14 8.88 3.20
N SER A 99 -10.66 7.91 3.97
CA SER A 99 -9.34 7.92 4.62
C SER A 99 -8.35 7.05 3.85
N PHE A 100 -7.06 7.38 3.93
CA PHE A 100 -5.99 6.63 3.31
C PHE A 100 -4.76 6.61 4.20
N TYR A 101 -4.14 5.45 4.35
CA TYR A 101 -3.07 5.20 5.31
C TYR A 101 -1.88 4.59 4.62
N ALA A 102 -0.67 5.03 4.99
CA ALA A 102 0.56 4.31 4.78
C ALA A 102 1.09 3.83 6.13
N LEU A 103 1.24 2.52 6.26
CA LEU A 103 1.68 1.83 7.47
C LEU A 103 3.09 1.27 7.25
N ASP A 104 3.92 1.32 8.27
CA ASP A 104 5.21 0.64 8.29
C ASP A 104 4.98 -0.88 8.34
N ALA A 105 5.49 -1.62 7.36
CA ALA A 105 5.31 -3.07 7.28
C ALA A 105 5.98 -3.82 8.46
N GLU A 106 6.99 -3.23 9.09
CA GLU A 106 7.75 -3.86 10.18
C GLU A 106 6.94 -3.93 11.49
N ASN A 107 6.21 -2.85 11.81
CA ASN A 107 5.60 -2.67 13.14
C ASN A 107 4.14 -2.20 13.09
N GLY A 108 3.59 -1.93 11.90
CA GLY A 108 2.20 -1.50 11.71
C GLY A 108 1.93 -0.02 12.02
N ASN A 109 2.93 0.77 12.42
CA ASN A 109 2.74 2.18 12.75
C ASN A 109 2.33 3.00 11.53
N ILE A 110 1.48 3.99 11.74
CA ILE A 110 1.11 4.95 10.68
C ILE A 110 2.31 5.84 10.38
N VAL A 111 2.83 5.76 9.16
CA VAL A 111 3.90 6.63 8.66
C VAL A 111 3.32 7.97 8.20
N TRP A 112 2.20 7.91 7.48
CA TRP A 112 1.38 9.07 7.16
C TRP A 112 -0.06 8.65 6.88
N SER A 113 -0.98 9.61 6.95
CA SER A 113 -2.38 9.39 6.57
C SER A 113 -2.97 10.62 5.90
N ARG A 114 -4.04 10.41 5.14
CA ARG A 114 -4.84 11.46 4.50
C ARG A 114 -6.32 11.19 4.79
N THR A 115 -7.06 12.25 5.08
CA THR A 115 -8.49 12.29 4.77
C THR A 115 -8.59 13.03 3.45
N LEU A 116 -9.14 12.39 2.42
CA LEU A 116 -9.28 13.02 1.12
C LEU A 116 -10.39 14.07 1.18
N GLU A 117 -10.18 15.18 0.49
CA GLU A 117 -11.18 16.24 0.40
C GLU A 117 -12.32 15.76 -0.52
N THR A 118 -13.54 16.21 -0.23
CA THR A 118 -14.71 15.93 -1.06
C THR A 118 -15.42 17.23 -1.39
N TYR A 119 -15.80 17.39 -2.66
CA TYR A 119 -16.60 18.53 -3.14
C TYR A 119 -17.98 18.10 -3.65
N ALA A 120 -18.34 16.83 -3.45
CA ALA A 120 -19.64 16.30 -3.82
C ALA A 120 -20.43 15.96 -2.56
N THR A 121 -21.72 16.25 -2.58
CA THR A 121 -22.65 15.80 -1.56
C THR A 121 -23.43 14.61 -2.08
N ALA A 122 -23.56 13.59 -1.25
CA ALA A 122 -24.37 12.44 -1.55
C ALA A 122 -25.83 12.84 -1.73
N SER A 123 -26.45 12.43 -2.84
CA SER A 123 -27.88 12.69 -3.09
C SER A 123 -28.81 11.65 -2.46
N LYS A 124 -28.25 10.56 -1.92
CA LYS A 124 -28.96 9.43 -1.31
C LYS A 124 -28.19 8.95 -0.09
N GLU A 125 -28.81 8.19 0.79
CA GLU A 125 -28.09 7.48 1.87
C GLU A 125 -27.31 6.28 1.32
N SER A 126 -26.22 5.91 1.99
CA SER A 126 -25.45 4.71 1.63
C SER A 126 -26.29 3.45 1.84
N ASP A 127 -26.24 2.52 0.89
CA ASP A 127 -26.86 1.20 1.03
C ASP A 127 -25.87 0.07 0.67
N TRP A 128 -26.32 -1.17 0.82
CA TRP A 128 -25.50 -2.36 0.59
C TRP A 128 -25.04 -2.53 -0.87
N LEU A 129 -25.79 -1.96 -1.82
CA LEU A 129 -25.45 -1.97 -3.24
C LEU A 129 -24.48 -0.81 -3.55
N CYS A 130 -24.86 0.41 -3.17
CA CYS A 130 -24.13 1.66 -3.38
C CYS A 130 -23.66 2.23 -2.03
N PRO A 131 -22.47 1.86 -1.55
CA PRO A 131 -21.99 2.24 -0.23
C PRO A 131 -21.55 3.71 -0.14
N GLN A 132 -21.30 4.38 -1.27
CA GLN A 132 -20.82 5.77 -1.30
C GLN A 132 -19.51 6.01 -0.54
N GLY A 133 -18.72 4.95 -0.38
CA GLY A 133 -17.41 4.98 0.23
C GLY A 133 -16.34 4.51 -0.76
N ILE A 134 -15.08 4.73 -0.42
CA ILE A 134 -13.97 4.17 -1.20
C ILE A 134 -14.07 2.64 -1.15
N ASN A 135 -14.10 2.01 -2.32
CA ASN A 135 -14.17 0.56 -2.46
C ASN A 135 -13.15 -0.02 -3.46
N ALA A 136 -12.54 0.82 -4.30
CA ALA A 136 -11.47 0.41 -5.19
C ALA A 136 -10.12 0.38 -4.45
N THR A 137 -9.44 -0.76 -4.47
CA THR A 137 -8.04 -0.83 -4.02
C THR A 137 -7.16 0.08 -4.90
N PRO A 138 -6.24 0.84 -4.29
CA PRO A 138 -5.28 1.70 -5.01
C PRO A 138 -4.31 0.88 -5.89
N VAL A 139 -3.59 1.58 -6.77
CA VAL A 139 -2.48 1.01 -7.55
C VAL A 139 -1.22 1.85 -7.39
N ILE A 140 -0.06 1.21 -7.32
CA ILE A 140 1.24 1.87 -7.14
C ILE A 140 2.00 1.88 -8.47
N ASP A 141 2.46 3.06 -8.87
CA ASP A 141 3.56 3.21 -9.84
C ASP A 141 4.86 3.41 -9.06
N LYS A 142 5.60 2.30 -8.87
CA LYS A 142 6.85 2.32 -8.11
C LYS A 142 7.93 3.12 -8.83
N SER A 143 7.94 3.13 -10.17
CA SER A 143 8.93 3.86 -10.96
C SER A 143 8.81 5.38 -10.79
N MET A 144 7.59 5.86 -10.58
CA MET A 144 7.30 7.27 -10.34
C MET A 144 7.23 7.64 -8.84
N ALA A 145 7.31 6.65 -7.95
CA ALA A 145 7.05 6.78 -6.52
C ALA A 145 5.67 7.39 -6.21
N ILE A 146 4.64 6.94 -6.93
CA ILE A 146 3.26 7.42 -6.79
C ILE A 146 2.31 6.26 -6.43
N VAL A 147 1.38 6.51 -5.51
CA VAL A 147 0.17 5.68 -5.31
C VAL A 147 -1.07 6.42 -5.80
N TYR A 148 -1.85 5.73 -6.62
CA TYR A 148 -3.09 6.24 -7.18
C TYR A 148 -4.30 5.67 -6.46
N LEU A 149 -5.29 6.51 -6.20
CA LEU A 149 -6.54 6.13 -5.55
C LEU A 149 -7.69 7.06 -5.97
N ILE A 150 -8.90 6.52 -5.96
CA ILE A 150 -10.13 7.28 -6.26
C ILE A 150 -10.81 7.65 -4.94
N ALA A 151 -11.02 8.94 -4.71
CA ALA A 151 -11.80 9.44 -3.57
C ALA A 151 -13.31 9.23 -3.77
N VAL A 152 -14.11 9.39 -2.72
CA VAL A 152 -15.57 9.20 -2.79
C VAL A 152 -16.27 10.12 -3.79
N ASP A 153 -15.68 11.27 -4.13
CA ASP A 153 -16.21 12.20 -5.15
C ASP A 153 -15.75 11.86 -6.57
N GLY A 154 -15.13 10.69 -6.77
CA GLY A 154 -14.74 10.20 -8.08
C GLY A 154 -13.47 10.83 -8.65
N ARG A 155 -12.78 11.67 -7.86
CA ARG A 155 -11.49 12.23 -8.27
C ARG A 155 -10.34 11.27 -8.01
N LEU A 156 -9.48 11.12 -9.01
CA LEU A 156 -8.25 10.35 -8.94
C LEU A 156 -7.14 11.22 -8.34
N TYR A 157 -6.57 10.76 -7.24
CA TYR A 157 -5.39 11.34 -6.60
C TYR A 157 -4.15 10.53 -7.00
N GLY A 158 -3.03 11.21 -7.29
CA GLY A 158 -1.71 10.61 -7.33
C GLY A 158 -0.87 11.17 -6.18
N LEU A 159 -0.59 10.34 -5.19
CA LEU A 159 0.10 10.73 -3.97
C LEU A 159 1.52 10.19 -3.94
N ASP A 160 2.46 10.98 -3.43
CA ASP A 160 3.82 10.54 -3.12
C ASP A 160 3.82 9.36 -2.14
N LEU A 161 4.53 8.27 -2.46
CA LEU A 161 4.59 7.08 -1.61
C LEU A 161 5.09 7.36 -0.19
N GLY A 162 6.14 8.16 -0.05
CA GLY A 162 6.80 8.37 1.24
C GLY A 162 6.16 9.40 2.15
N THR A 163 5.40 10.35 1.58
CA THR A 163 4.88 11.50 2.31
C THR A 163 3.37 11.69 2.22
N GLY A 164 2.71 11.00 1.28
CA GLY A 164 1.28 11.14 1.01
C GLY A 164 0.89 12.50 0.43
N LYS A 165 1.84 13.36 0.04
CA LYS A 165 1.57 14.66 -0.61
C LYS A 165 1.08 14.47 -2.04
N ASN A 166 0.24 15.37 -2.54
CA ASN A 166 -0.19 15.31 -3.92
C ASN A 166 1.03 15.50 -4.85
N ARG A 167 1.25 14.53 -5.75
CA ARG A 167 2.20 14.61 -6.86
C ARG A 167 1.49 15.03 -8.14
N CYS A 168 0.29 14.51 -8.35
CA CYS A 168 -0.60 14.89 -9.43
C CYS A 168 -2.07 14.75 -9.02
N GLY A 169 -2.94 15.44 -9.76
CA GLY A 169 -4.35 15.56 -9.40
C GLY A 169 -4.59 16.38 -8.11
N PRO A 170 -5.81 16.32 -7.56
CA PRO A 170 -6.92 15.47 -7.98
C PRO A 170 -7.54 15.89 -9.32
N ILE A 171 -7.89 14.92 -10.18
CA ILE A 171 -8.65 15.13 -11.42
C ILE A 171 -9.95 14.32 -11.39
N GLN A 172 -11.03 14.82 -11.98
CA GLN A 172 -12.25 14.03 -12.11
C GLN A 172 -11.97 12.82 -13.02
N PHE A 173 -12.25 11.61 -12.53
CA PHE A 173 -11.93 10.37 -13.24
C PHE A 173 -13.17 9.49 -13.45
N VAL A 174 -14.02 9.38 -12.43
CA VAL A 174 -15.30 8.66 -12.47
C VAL A 174 -16.39 9.54 -11.86
N PRO A 175 -17.69 9.26 -12.06
CA PRO A 175 -18.75 10.01 -11.38
C PRO A 175 -18.62 9.96 -9.84
N PRO A 176 -19.01 11.03 -9.12
CA PRO A 176 -19.06 11.00 -7.67
C PRO A 176 -19.89 9.84 -7.12
N PHE A 177 -19.41 9.19 -6.06
CA PHE A 177 -20.05 8.05 -5.39
C PHE A 177 -20.31 6.83 -6.28
N SER A 178 -19.58 6.69 -7.39
CA SER A 178 -19.59 5.48 -8.20
C SER A 178 -18.97 4.29 -7.47
N LYS A 179 -19.39 3.09 -7.86
CA LYS A 179 -18.84 1.84 -7.31
C LYS A 179 -17.76 1.31 -8.25
N ASN A 180 -16.51 1.51 -7.83
CA ASN A 180 -15.34 1.30 -8.65
C ASN A 180 -14.69 -0.04 -8.31
N TRP A 181 -14.32 -0.84 -9.29
CA TRP A 181 -13.50 -2.03 -9.05
C TRP A 181 -12.04 -1.65 -9.20
N SER A 182 -11.25 -2.02 -8.19
CA SER A 182 -9.82 -1.72 -7.96
C SER A 182 -9.03 -1.23 -9.16
N LEU A 183 -8.18 -0.24 -8.96
CA LEU A 183 -7.37 0.32 -10.04
C LEU A 183 -6.43 -0.72 -10.66
N ASN A 184 -6.12 -0.54 -11.93
CA ASN A 184 -5.05 -1.25 -12.64
C ASN A 184 -4.18 -0.25 -13.39
N LEU A 185 -2.89 -0.53 -13.52
CA LEU A 185 -1.93 0.33 -14.22
C LEU A 185 -1.19 -0.52 -15.25
N VAL A 186 -1.33 -0.18 -16.53
CA VAL A 186 -0.67 -0.86 -17.64
C VAL A 186 -0.16 0.19 -18.61
N ASP A 187 1.14 0.15 -18.91
CA ASP A 187 1.81 1.06 -19.85
C ASP A 187 1.53 2.55 -19.58
N GLY A 188 1.53 2.93 -18.30
CA GLY A 188 1.26 4.31 -17.86
C GLY A 188 -0.20 4.74 -17.89
N ILE A 189 -1.13 3.82 -18.23
CA ILE A 189 -2.57 4.09 -18.28
C ILE A 189 -3.26 3.45 -17.08
N ILE A 190 -4.07 4.25 -16.37
CA ILE A 190 -4.84 3.82 -15.21
C ILE A 190 -6.24 3.42 -15.65
N TYR A 191 -6.66 2.22 -15.24
CA TYR A 191 -7.96 1.64 -15.55
C TYR A 191 -8.75 1.37 -14.28
N THR A 192 -10.08 1.48 -14.38
CA THR A 192 -11.04 0.98 -13.41
C THR A 192 -12.32 0.60 -14.16
N SER A 193 -13.18 -0.20 -13.54
CA SER A 193 -14.51 -0.48 -14.06
C SER A 193 -15.57 -0.04 -13.06
N LEU A 194 -16.67 0.50 -13.57
CA LEU A 194 -17.84 0.89 -12.78
C LEU A 194 -18.82 -0.29 -12.71
N SER A 195 -19.66 -0.31 -11.68
CA SER A 195 -20.72 -1.29 -11.59
C SER A 195 -21.96 -0.75 -10.89
N GLN A 196 -23.09 -1.43 -11.11
CA GLN A 196 -24.32 -1.26 -10.34
C GLN A 196 -24.97 0.13 -10.43
N GLY A 197 -24.57 0.98 -11.37
CA GLY A 197 -25.23 2.28 -11.59
C GLY A 197 -24.99 3.31 -10.49
N CYS A 198 -24.13 3.03 -9.51
CA CYS A 198 -23.91 3.92 -8.37
C CYS A 198 -23.36 5.26 -8.83
N GLY A 199 -23.82 6.36 -8.23
CA GLY A 199 -23.41 7.70 -8.64
C GLY A 199 -23.79 8.09 -10.07
N GLY A 200 -24.67 7.33 -10.73
CA GLY A 200 -24.98 7.49 -12.15
C GLY A 200 -23.93 6.92 -13.10
N GLY A 201 -22.91 6.22 -12.59
CA GLY A 201 -21.87 5.57 -13.40
C GLY A 201 -22.40 4.34 -14.14
N GLN A 202 -22.21 4.31 -15.46
CA GLN A 202 -22.59 3.16 -16.30
C GLN A 202 -21.39 2.24 -16.50
N SER A 203 -21.65 0.93 -16.52
CA SER A 203 -20.68 -0.16 -16.76
C SER A 203 -20.56 -0.50 -18.24
#